data_AF-A0A2H8TVQ2-F1
#
_entry.id   AF-A0A2H8TVQ2-F1
#
_cell.length_a   1.000
_cell.length_b   1.000
_cell.length_c   1.000
_cell.angle_alpha   90.00
_cell.angle_beta   90.00
_cell.angle_gamma   90.00
#
_symmetry.space_group_name_H-M   'P 1'
#
loop_
_entity.id
_entity.type
_entity.pdbx_description
1 polymer ?
#
loop_
_entity_poly.entity_id
_entity_poly.type
_entity_poly.pdbx_seq_one_letter_code
_entity_poly.pdbx_strand_id
1 'polypeptide(L)'
;MSCSCNCICCYINYSLAIEPIYPQVCQRISIMQQPSPIDAPISPVGLSELLNSLPCCLSLNRQDPLPVYHLIMEGRYLMQGIWNCVQFWTSCMVSLSFLQLLAIALVLPPILSVGQVLWLTCIVVPLLSVSLVGGPTDPEVMQKPTGKNQCSITSELSYYVMWFYGLKFLPVMINMVLMFIWSLSQACDLIKSTTNNNSTVEIQQCWYVYPDPKETEWGGWSKFEPTIISVQRLMLLFLVMHYVTISLSFVHRDYLLWKRTIHLNKPYLFTSLFIILVQWTYTVHYEYFESIENNISISKLSILTFIIGFVSLFLVFIVNEIVHWQEIRLNVRYQKRARLDFGTKLGMNSPF
;
A
#
# COMPACT_ATOMS: atom_id res chain seq x y z
N MET A 1 -27.51 15.27 -20.18
CA MET A 1 -27.91 15.76 -18.84
C MET A 1 -26.65 16.22 -18.14
N SER A 2 -26.45 17.53 -18.01
CA SER A 2 -25.25 18.12 -17.43
C SER A 2 -25.56 18.52 -16.00
N CYS A 3 -24.96 17.84 -15.02
CA CYS A 3 -25.04 18.22 -13.61
C CYS A 3 -23.65 18.47 -13.06
N SER A 4 -23.50 19.63 -12.43
CA SER A 4 -22.24 20.29 -12.09
C SER A 4 -21.36 19.54 -11.09
N CYS A 5 -20.07 19.76 -11.29
CA CYS A 5 -18.92 19.24 -10.55
C CYS A 5 -18.82 19.89 -9.16
N ASN A 6 -18.71 19.08 -8.09
CA ASN A 6 -17.91 19.40 -6.92
C ASN A 6 -17.74 18.17 -6.01
N CYS A 7 -16.50 17.98 -5.57
CA CYS A 7 -15.98 17.03 -4.59
C CYS A 7 -15.47 15.67 -5.11
N ILE A 8 -14.26 15.38 -4.65
CA ILE A 8 -13.37 14.24 -4.92
C ILE A 8 -14.06 12.92 -4.59
N CYS A 9 -14.77 12.38 -5.57
CA CYS A 9 -15.16 10.98 -5.70
C CYS A 9 -15.58 10.82 -7.16
N CYS A 10 -14.92 9.93 -7.90
CA CYS A 10 -15.21 9.66 -9.31
C CYS A 10 -16.67 9.21 -9.52
N TYR A 11 -17.59 10.14 -9.67
CA TYR A 11 -18.67 9.97 -10.62
C TYR A 11 -18.04 10.08 -12.00
N ILE A 12 -17.81 8.95 -12.65
CA ILE A 12 -17.76 8.98 -14.10
C ILE A 12 -19.21 9.29 -14.50
N ASN A 13 -19.51 10.57 -14.71
CA ASN A 13 -20.59 10.93 -15.61
C ASN A 13 -20.13 10.46 -16.99
N TYR A 14 -20.41 9.21 -17.34
CA TYR A 14 -20.09 8.67 -18.65
C TYR A 14 -21.17 9.16 -19.60
N SER A 15 -20.83 10.20 -20.35
CA SER A 15 -21.47 10.47 -21.62
C SER A 15 -21.12 9.29 -22.54
N LEU A 16 -22.16 8.60 -23.00
CA LEU A 16 -22.07 7.40 -23.82
C LEU A 16 -22.63 7.73 -25.20
N ALA A 17 -21.81 7.59 -26.24
CA ALA A 17 -22.30 7.60 -27.61
C ALA A 17 -22.57 6.16 -28.05
N ILE A 18 -23.79 5.90 -28.52
CA ILE A 18 -24.19 4.62 -29.10
C ILE A 18 -24.54 4.87 -30.56
N GLU A 19 -23.97 4.05 -31.44
CA GLU A 19 -24.30 4.06 -32.87
C GLU A 19 -25.82 3.82 -33.07
N PRO A 20 -26.56 4.74 -33.72
CA PRO A 20 -28.00 4.61 -33.89
C PRO A 20 -28.36 3.47 -34.85
N ILE A 21 -29.43 2.74 -34.53
CA ILE A 21 -29.97 1.71 -35.41
C ILE A 21 -30.70 2.40 -36.56
N TYR A 22 -30.30 2.13 -37.80
CA TYR A 22 -31.06 2.56 -38.97
C TYR A 22 -32.47 1.98 -38.90
N PRO A 23 -33.54 2.78 -39.10
CA PRO A 23 -34.90 2.28 -39.06
C PRO A 23 -35.13 1.23 -40.16
N GLN A 24 -35.06 -0.04 -39.80
CA GLN A 24 -35.31 -1.18 -40.71
C GLN A 24 -36.77 -1.64 -40.65
N VAL A 25 -37.71 -0.70 -40.49
CA VAL A 25 -39.12 -1.06 -40.49
C VAL A 25 -39.56 -1.16 -41.95
N CYS A 26 -39.55 -2.40 -42.45
CA CYS A 26 -40.14 -2.88 -43.72
C CYS A 26 -39.27 -2.95 -45.00
N GLN A 27 -37.94 -2.86 -44.94
CA GLN A 27 -37.09 -3.01 -46.14
C GLN A 27 -36.16 -4.23 -46.03
N ARG A 28 -36.33 -5.23 -46.92
CA ARG A 28 -35.52 -6.48 -46.98
C ARG A 28 -34.20 -6.33 -47.76
N ILE A 29 -33.82 -5.10 -48.12
CA ILE A 29 -32.68 -4.82 -48.99
C ILE A 29 -31.64 -4.06 -48.15
N SER A 30 -30.38 -4.50 -48.17
CA SER A 30 -29.28 -3.76 -47.56
C SER A 30 -29.04 -2.47 -48.34
N ILE A 31 -29.35 -1.32 -47.74
CA ILE A 31 -29.30 -0.01 -48.42
C ILE A 31 -27.86 0.51 -48.57
N MET A 32 -26.89 -0.04 -47.82
CA MET A 32 -25.49 0.36 -47.94
C MET A 32 -24.55 -0.85 -48.01
N GLN A 33 -23.90 -1.02 -49.16
CA GLN A 33 -22.64 -1.77 -49.26
C GLN A 33 -21.55 -0.90 -48.62
N GLN A 34 -20.88 -1.39 -47.58
CA GLN A 34 -19.69 -0.73 -47.06
C GLN A 34 -18.65 -0.65 -48.19
N PRO A 35 -18.14 0.54 -48.55
CA PRO A 35 -17.09 0.63 -49.55
C PRO A 35 -15.81 0.01 -48.98
N SER A 36 -14.94 -0.49 -49.86
CA SER A 36 -13.63 -0.99 -49.47
C SER A 36 -12.85 0.07 -48.67
N PRO A 37 -12.11 -0.32 -47.62
CA PRO A 37 -11.59 0.58 -46.58
C PRO A 37 -10.48 1.54 -47.03
N ILE A 38 -10.15 1.57 -48.32
CA ILE A 38 -8.93 2.19 -48.84
C ILE A 38 -9.19 3.64 -49.32
N ASP A 39 -10.41 4.00 -49.76
CA ASP A 39 -10.69 5.35 -50.32
C ASP A 39 -12.12 5.88 -50.05
N ALA A 40 -12.83 5.35 -49.04
CA ALA A 40 -14.18 5.80 -48.73
C ALA A 40 -14.17 7.18 -48.04
N PRO A 41 -14.78 8.24 -48.62
CA PRO A 41 -14.99 9.48 -47.88
C PRO A 41 -15.87 9.20 -46.66
N ILE A 42 -15.55 9.81 -45.53
CA ILE A 42 -16.32 9.70 -44.29
C ILE A 42 -17.80 9.96 -44.61
N SER A 43 -18.64 8.97 -44.31
CA SER A 43 -20.08 9.11 -44.53
C SER A 43 -20.58 10.29 -43.68
N PRO A 44 -21.53 11.10 -44.17
CA PRO A 44 -22.07 12.23 -43.40
C PRO A 44 -22.67 11.77 -42.06
N VAL A 45 -23.14 10.53 -41.99
CA VAL A 45 -23.60 9.88 -40.75
C VAL A 45 -22.42 9.59 -39.81
N GLY A 46 -21.30 9.05 -40.31
CA GLY A 46 -20.10 8.80 -39.50
C GLY A 46 -19.44 10.08 -38.99
N LEU A 47 -19.47 11.17 -39.77
CA LEU A 47 -19.01 12.48 -39.29
C LEU A 47 -19.92 13.03 -38.17
N SER A 48 -21.24 12.93 -38.35
CA SER A 48 -22.22 13.32 -37.34
C SER A 48 -22.07 12.50 -36.05
N GLU A 49 -21.86 11.20 -36.17
CA GLU A 49 -21.59 10.31 -35.04
C GLU A 49 -20.33 10.71 -34.28
N LEU A 50 -19.23 10.96 -35.00
CA LEU A 50 -17.96 11.39 -34.39
C LEU A 50 -18.11 12.73 -33.66
N LEU A 51 -18.79 13.71 -34.28
CA LEU A 51 -19.04 15.01 -33.63
C LEU A 51 -19.94 14.88 -32.39
N ASN A 52 -20.93 13.99 -32.43
CA ASN A 52 -21.82 13.72 -31.29
C ASN A 52 -21.16 12.87 -30.19
N SER A 53 -20.09 12.13 -30.51
CA SER A 53 -19.33 11.33 -29.54
C SER A 53 -18.12 12.06 -28.95
N LEU A 54 -17.68 13.20 -29.50
CA LEU A 54 -16.65 14.06 -28.89
C LEU A 54 -16.89 14.43 -27.42
N PRO A 55 -18.11 14.79 -26.96
CA PRO A 55 -18.35 15.04 -25.54
C PRO A 55 -18.48 13.76 -24.71
N CYS A 56 -18.40 12.58 -25.33
CA CYS A 56 -18.54 11.28 -24.68
C CYS A 56 -17.22 10.76 -24.12
N CYS A 57 -17.22 10.39 -22.84
CA CYS A 57 -16.09 9.70 -22.21
C CYS A 57 -15.88 8.30 -22.80
N LEU A 58 -16.92 7.72 -23.41
CA LEU A 58 -16.91 6.41 -24.02
C LEU A 58 -17.80 6.39 -25.28
N SER A 59 -17.24 5.93 -26.39
CA SER A 59 -17.97 5.62 -27.63
C SER A 59 -17.96 4.11 -27.81
N LEU A 60 -19.12 3.50 -28.02
CA LEU A 60 -19.24 2.06 -28.22
C LEU A 60 -19.80 1.80 -29.62
N ASN A 61 -19.06 1.04 -30.42
CA ASN A 61 -19.56 0.58 -31.70
C ASN A 61 -20.38 -0.69 -31.50
N ARG A 62 -21.41 -0.90 -32.32
CA ARG A 62 -22.26 -2.11 -32.22
C ARG A 62 -21.48 -3.41 -32.45
N GLN A 63 -20.40 -3.34 -33.22
CA GLN A 63 -19.54 -4.49 -33.54
C GLN A 63 -18.57 -4.83 -32.41
N ASP A 64 -18.45 -3.97 -31.39
CA ASP A 64 -17.54 -4.22 -30.28
C ASP A 64 -18.13 -5.30 -29.36
N PRO A 65 -17.39 -6.40 -29.13
CA PRO A 65 -17.86 -7.51 -28.31
C PRO A 65 -17.84 -7.21 -26.80
N LEU A 66 -17.47 -6.00 -26.38
CA LEU A 66 -17.30 -5.60 -24.98
C LEU A 66 -18.64 -5.13 -24.39
N PRO A 67 -19.36 -5.96 -23.61
CA PRO A 67 -20.58 -5.51 -22.97
C PRO A 67 -20.24 -4.45 -21.92
N VAL A 68 -21.04 -3.38 -21.89
CA VAL A 68 -20.99 -2.31 -20.87
C VAL A 68 -20.85 -2.87 -19.45
N TYR A 69 -21.45 -4.03 -19.20
CA TYR A 69 -21.32 -4.78 -17.96
C TYR A 69 -19.86 -5.09 -17.55
N HIS A 70 -19.03 -5.60 -18.47
CA HIS A 70 -17.63 -5.90 -18.18
C HIS A 70 -16.82 -4.63 -17.91
N LEU A 71 -17.10 -3.55 -18.63
CA LEU A 71 -16.43 -2.26 -18.38
C LEU A 71 -16.78 -1.71 -16.99
N ILE A 72 -18.05 -1.78 -16.57
CA ILE A 72 -18.45 -1.37 -15.22
C ILE A 72 -17.80 -2.29 -14.18
N MET A 73 -17.64 -3.58 -14.47
CA MET A 73 -16.97 -4.55 -13.58
C MET A 73 -15.52 -4.17 -13.33
N GLU A 74 -14.76 -3.98 -14.39
CA GLU A 74 -13.37 -3.55 -14.32
C GLU A 74 -13.23 -2.19 -13.63
N GLY A 75 -14.09 -1.22 -13.96
CA GLY A 75 -14.06 0.10 -13.35
C GLY A 75 -14.29 0.08 -11.83
N ARG A 76 -15.23 -0.76 -11.35
CA ARG A 76 -15.47 -0.93 -9.91
C ARG A 76 -14.32 -1.64 -9.22
N TYR A 77 -13.78 -2.68 -9.85
CA TYR A 77 -12.64 -3.42 -9.33
C TYR A 77 -11.41 -2.51 -9.20
N LEU A 78 -11.08 -1.78 -10.25
CA LEU A 78 -9.98 -0.82 -10.28
C LEU A 78 -10.16 0.29 -9.24
N MET A 79 -11.38 0.83 -9.08
CA MET A 79 -11.68 1.81 -8.04
C MET A 79 -11.41 1.25 -6.64
N GLN A 80 -11.88 0.03 -6.35
CA GLN A 80 -11.61 -0.63 -5.06
C GLN A 80 -10.11 -0.86 -4.87
N GLY A 81 -9.38 -1.27 -5.92
CA GLY A 81 -7.93 -1.43 -5.92
C GLY A 81 -7.18 -0.12 -5.63
N ILE A 82 -7.54 0.97 -6.29
CA ILE A 82 -6.94 2.29 -6.08
C ILE A 82 -7.13 2.76 -4.64
N TRP A 83 -8.34 2.62 -4.08
CA TRP A 83 -8.58 2.99 -2.69
C TRP A 83 -7.77 2.12 -1.72
N ASN A 84 -7.61 0.82 -1.99
CA ASN A 84 -6.75 -0.04 -1.18
C ASN A 84 -5.27 0.41 -1.26
N CYS A 85 -4.80 0.72 -2.47
CA CYS A 85 -3.46 1.25 -2.72
C CYS A 85 -3.21 2.55 -1.95
N VAL A 86 -4.12 3.53 -2.05
CA VAL A 86 -4.02 4.83 -1.34
C VAL A 86 -4.05 4.62 0.18
N GLN A 87 -4.92 3.74 0.68
CA GLN A 87 -4.99 3.43 2.13
C GLN A 87 -3.70 2.81 2.65
N PHE A 88 -3.14 1.85 1.93
CA PHE A 88 -1.85 1.26 2.30
C PHE A 88 -0.70 2.27 2.22
N TRP A 89 -0.61 3.03 1.13
CA TRP A 89 0.43 4.04 0.94
C TRP A 89 0.39 5.11 2.04
N THR A 90 -0.78 5.68 2.31
CA THR A 90 -0.96 6.70 3.36
C THR A 90 -0.65 6.15 4.76
N SER A 91 -1.09 4.94 5.09
CA SER A 91 -0.80 4.32 6.39
C SER A 91 0.69 4.02 6.59
N CYS A 92 1.40 3.57 5.55
CA CYS A 92 2.85 3.44 5.58
C CYS A 92 3.54 4.79 5.87
N MET A 93 3.16 5.88 5.18
CA MET A 93 3.76 7.20 5.40
C MET A 93 3.53 7.75 6.81
N VAL A 94 2.31 7.59 7.34
CA VAL A 94 1.96 7.99 8.71
C VAL A 94 2.75 7.16 9.71
N SER A 95 2.86 5.85 9.48
CA SER A 95 3.65 4.97 10.35
C SER A 95 5.13 5.39 10.36
N LEU A 96 5.77 5.61 9.20
CA LEU A 96 7.17 6.06 9.14
C LEU A 96 7.42 7.35 9.93
N SER A 97 6.52 8.32 9.78
CA SER A 97 6.60 9.60 10.48
C SER A 97 6.48 9.41 12.00
N PHE A 98 5.54 8.58 12.43
CA PHE A 98 5.36 8.25 13.84
C PHE A 98 6.56 7.47 14.41
N LEU A 99 7.28 6.67 13.60
CA LEU A 99 8.45 5.89 14.04
C LEU A 99 9.57 6.84 14.47
N GLN A 100 9.84 7.81 13.61
CA GLN A 100 10.91 8.79 13.82
C GLN A 100 10.54 9.75 14.95
N LEU A 101 9.26 10.15 15.06
CA LEU A 101 8.79 10.93 16.19
C LEU A 101 8.98 10.17 17.51
N LEU A 102 8.64 8.87 17.54
CA LEU A 102 8.79 8.06 18.73
C LEU A 102 10.27 7.85 19.11
N ALA A 103 11.15 7.73 18.12
CA ALA A 103 12.60 7.72 18.35
C ALA A 103 13.08 9.00 19.05
N ILE A 104 12.64 10.17 18.55
CA ILE A 104 12.99 11.48 19.14
C ILE A 104 12.40 11.61 20.55
N ALA A 105 11.15 11.19 20.75
CA ALA A 105 10.47 11.27 22.05
C ALA A 105 11.14 10.42 23.13
N LEU A 106 11.74 9.29 22.74
CA LEU A 106 12.52 8.44 23.63
C LEU A 106 14.00 8.85 23.72
N VAL A 107 14.40 9.92 23.03
CA VAL A 107 15.77 10.44 23.05
C VAL A 107 16.78 9.47 22.43
N LEU A 108 16.36 8.69 21.41
CA LEU A 108 17.22 7.78 20.67
C LEU A 108 17.86 8.47 19.46
N PRO A 109 19.00 7.95 18.97
CA PRO A 109 19.45 8.29 17.63
C PRO A 109 18.37 7.90 16.59
N PRO A 110 18.29 8.60 15.45
CA PRO A 110 17.35 8.28 14.39
C PRO A 110 17.44 6.81 13.98
N ILE A 111 16.29 6.13 13.95
CA ILE A 111 16.18 4.69 13.64
C ILE A 111 16.52 4.43 12.16
N LEU A 112 16.17 5.37 11.29
CA LEU A 112 16.45 5.32 9.86
C LEU A 112 17.13 6.61 9.44
N SER A 113 18.13 6.51 8.56
CA SER A 113 18.77 7.68 7.96
C SER A 113 17.88 8.33 6.89
N VAL A 114 18.17 9.59 6.54
CA VAL A 114 17.39 10.35 5.54
C VAL A 114 17.32 9.62 4.20
N GLY A 115 18.44 9.04 3.74
CA GLY A 115 18.49 8.27 2.50
C GLY A 115 17.62 7.01 2.55
N GLN A 116 17.58 6.33 3.70
CA GLN A 116 16.75 5.14 3.90
C GLN A 116 15.25 5.51 3.93
N VAL A 117 14.89 6.65 4.52
CA VAL A 117 13.52 7.16 4.50
C VAL A 117 13.10 7.47 3.07
N LEU A 118 13.92 8.18 2.29
CA LEU A 118 13.64 8.48 0.88
C LEU A 118 13.51 7.20 0.04
N TRP A 119 14.38 6.22 0.25
CA TRP A 119 14.28 4.91 -0.41
C TRP A 119 12.93 4.23 -0.14
N LEU A 120 12.47 4.23 1.11
CA LEU A 120 11.18 3.64 1.48
C LEU A 120 10.01 4.42 0.87
N THR A 121 10.00 5.74 1.00
CA THR A 121 8.85 6.56 0.62
C THR A 121 8.71 6.74 -0.88
N CYS A 122 9.81 6.85 -1.61
CA CYS A 122 9.79 7.10 -3.05
C CYS A 122 9.75 5.81 -3.88
N ILE A 123 10.32 4.70 -3.39
CA ILE A 123 10.50 3.49 -4.20
C ILE A 123 9.75 2.30 -3.59
N VAL A 124 10.08 1.89 -2.36
CA VAL A 124 9.55 0.63 -1.80
C VAL A 124 8.04 0.68 -1.57
N VAL A 125 7.54 1.68 -0.84
CA VAL A 125 6.12 1.78 -0.49
C VAL A 125 5.24 2.01 -1.73
N PRO A 126 5.56 2.91 -2.67
CA PRO A 126 4.78 3.08 -3.89
C PRO A 126 4.76 1.84 -4.78
N LEU A 127 5.89 1.14 -4.92
CA LEU A 127 5.97 -0.09 -5.72
C LEU A 127 5.10 -1.20 -5.12
N LEU A 128 5.15 -1.35 -3.78
CA LEU A 128 4.33 -2.32 -3.05
C LEU A 128 2.85 -1.95 -3.08
N SER A 129 2.49 -0.66 -3.06
CA SER A 129 1.10 -0.24 -3.11
C SER A 129 0.47 -0.44 -4.48
N VAL A 130 1.19 -0.14 -5.56
CA VAL A 130 0.71 -0.31 -6.94
C VAL A 130 0.50 -1.79 -7.27
N SER A 131 1.35 -2.68 -6.76
CA SER A 131 1.24 -4.12 -7.04
C SER A 131 -0.02 -4.77 -6.45
N LEU A 132 -0.67 -4.13 -5.48
CA LEU A 132 -1.94 -4.58 -4.91
C LEU A 132 -3.11 -4.50 -5.91
N VAL A 133 -3.04 -3.63 -6.92
CA VAL A 133 -4.14 -3.41 -7.89
C VAL A 133 -4.20 -4.51 -8.96
N GLY A 134 -3.06 -5.15 -9.27
CA GLY A 134 -2.93 -6.09 -10.39
C GLY A 134 -3.54 -7.48 -10.19
N GLY A 135 -4.46 -7.65 -9.24
CA GLY A 135 -5.14 -8.92 -9.00
C GLY A 135 -6.19 -9.26 -10.06
N PRO A 136 -6.68 -10.51 -10.09
CA PRO A 136 -7.80 -10.89 -10.95
C PRO A 136 -9.11 -10.27 -10.46
N THR A 137 -9.98 -9.91 -11.40
CA THR A 137 -11.31 -9.34 -11.10
C THR A 137 -12.26 -10.34 -10.49
N ASP A 138 -12.89 -9.98 -9.37
CA ASP A 138 -13.95 -10.78 -8.76
C ASP A 138 -15.33 -10.39 -9.30
N PRO A 139 -16.12 -11.35 -9.84
CA PRO A 139 -17.46 -11.05 -10.36
C PRO A 139 -18.46 -10.66 -9.26
N GLU A 140 -18.18 -11.00 -7.99
CA GLU A 140 -19.00 -10.64 -6.83
C GLU A 140 -18.99 -9.14 -6.53
N VAL A 141 -18.06 -8.36 -7.11
CA VAL A 141 -17.99 -6.90 -6.95
C VAL A 141 -19.28 -6.21 -7.41
N MET A 142 -19.99 -6.79 -8.39
CA MET A 142 -21.27 -6.26 -8.86
C MET A 142 -22.44 -6.41 -7.88
N GLN A 143 -22.36 -7.39 -6.97
CA GLN A 143 -23.41 -7.61 -5.97
C GLN A 143 -23.30 -6.62 -4.81
N LYS A 144 -22.18 -5.90 -4.70
CA LYS A 144 -21.98 -4.90 -3.67
C LYS A 144 -22.75 -3.63 -4.03
N PRO A 145 -23.54 -3.08 -3.09
CA PRO A 145 -24.22 -1.83 -3.32
C PRO A 145 -23.20 -0.72 -3.58
N THR A 146 -23.49 0.17 -4.53
CA THR A 146 -22.69 1.38 -4.78
C THR A 146 -22.69 2.24 -3.52
N GLY A 147 -21.52 2.72 -3.09
CA GLY A 147 -21.47 3.72 -2.01
C GLY A 147 -22.32 4.94 -2.35
N LYS A 148 -22.99 5.52 -1.36
CA LYS A 148 -23.66 6.80 -1.53
C LYS A 148 -22.57 7.89 -1.59
N ASN A 149 -22.72 8.88 -2.48
CA ASN A 149 -21.87 10.07 -2.49
C ASN A 149 -21.99 10.81 -1.17
N GLN A 150 -21.11 10.50 -0.24
CA GLN A 150 -20.92 11.24 0.99
C GLN A 150 -19.65 12.04 0.79
N CYS A 151 -19.81 13.32 0.45
CA CYS A 151 -18.69 14.25 0.31
C CYS A 151 -18.11 14.68 1.66
N SER A 152 -18.72 14.25 2.77
CA SER A 152 -18.24 14.51 4.12
C SER A 152 -17.68 13.24 4.75
N ILE A 153 -16.43 13.32 5.23
CA ILE A 153 -15.86 12.34 6.13
C ILE A 153 -16.61 12.46 7.45
N THR A 154 -17.40 11.45 7.80
CA THR A 154 -18.03 11.40 9.13
C THR A 154 -16.98 11.06 10.19
N SER A 155 -17.10 11.65 11.37
CA SER A 155 -16.19 11.39 12.50
C SER A 155 -16.16 9.91 12.89
N GLU A 156 -17.28 9.22 12.78
CA GLU A 156 -17.40 7.77 12.99
C GLU A 156 -16.54 6.96 12.01
N LEU A 157 -16.52 7.36 10.73
CA LEU A 157 -15.68 6.72 9.71
C LEU A 157 -14.20 6.97 9.99
N SER A 158 -13.84 8.19 10.41
CA SER A 158 -12.46 8.52 10.76
C SER A 158 -11.96 7.74 11.98
N TYR A 159 -12.78 7.59 13.02
CA TYR A 159 -12.43 6.79 14.20
C TYR A 159 -12.28 5.30 13.83
N TYR A 160 -13.20 4.78 13.01
CA TYR A 160 -13.13 3.42 12.49
C TYR A 160 -11.82 3.17 11.75
N VAL A 161 -11.48 4.04 10.80
CA VAL A 161 -10.22 3.97 10.02
C VAL A 161 -9.03 4.03 10.96
N MET A 162 -8.96 5.03 11.84
CA MET A 162 -7.86 5.19 12.78
C MET A 162 -7.66 3.97 13.68
N TRP A 163 -8.74 3.36 14.17
CA TRP A 163 -8.68 2.18 15.02
C TRP A 163 -8.10 0.96 14.29
N PHE A 164 -8.63 0.60 13.12
CA PHE A 164 -8.17 -0.60 12.40
C PHE A 164 -6.75 -0.42 11.83
N TYR A 165 -6.46 0.70 11.19
CA TYR A 165 -5.11 0.94 10.66
C TYR A 165 -4.10 1.19 11.78
N GLY A 166 -4.50 1.88 12.85
CA GLY A 166 -3.67 2.02 14.05
C GLY A 166 -3.28 0.66 14.62
N LEU A 167 -4.24 -0.25 14.82
CA LEU A 167 -3.96 -1.58 15.37
C LEU A 167 -3.10 -2.47 14.45
N LYS A 168 -3.12 -2.27 13.12
CA LYS A 168 -2.24 -2.99 12.20
C LYS A 168 -0.80 -2.50 12.27
N PHE A 169 -0.58 -1.19 12.30
CA PHE A 169 0.76 -0.60 12.19
C PHE A 169 1.44 -0.39 13.54
N LEU A 170 0.71 -0.04 14.60
CA LEU A 170 1.24 0.25 15.94
C LEU A 170 2.12 -0.89 16.52
N PRO A 171 1.75 -2.18 16.41
CA PRO A 171 2.62 -3.27 16.86
C PRO A 171 3.98 -3.28 16.17
N VAL A 172 4.03 -2.96 14.86
CA VAL A 172 5.28 -2.83 14.13
C VAL A 172 6.11 -1.68 14.68
N MET A 173 5.48 -0.53 14.93
CA MET A 173 6.16 0.64 15.50
C MET A 173 6.87 0.33 16.81
N ILE A 174 6.16 -0.31 17.74
CA ILE A 174 6.70 -0.68 19.04
C ILE A 174 7.83 -1.70 18.88
N ASN A 175 7.60 -2.75 18.08
CA ASN A 175 8.59 -3.80 17.84
C ASN A 175 9.89 -3.23 17.24
N MET A 176 9.77 -2.31 16.28
CA MET A 176 10.92 -1.67 15.65
C MET A 176 11.74 -0.84 16.64
N VAL A 177 11.09 -0.10 17.54
CA VAL A 177 11.80 0.67 18.56
C VAL A 177 12.49 -0.24 19.58
N LEU A 178 11.81 -1.28 20.06
CA LEU A 178 12.38 -2.25 20.99
C LEU A 178 13.59 -2.98 20.38
N MET A 179 13.48 -3.41 19.12
CA MET A 179 14.57 -4.04 18.37
C MET A 179 15.77 -3.10 18.18
N PHE A 180 15.52 -1.81 17.96
CA PHE A 180 16.58 -0.82 17.82
C PHE A 180 17.30 -0.55 19.16
N ILE A 181 16.56 -0.43 20.27
CA ILE A 181 17.16 -0.33 21.61
C ILE A 181 18.02 -1.56 21.90
N TRP A 182 17.46 -2.75 21.65
CA TRP A 182 18.15 -4.01 21.89
C TRP A 182 19.44 -4.15 21.07
N SER A 183 19.41 -3.83 19.77
CA SER A 183 20.58 -3.92 18.89
C SER A 183 21.68 -2.92 19.27
N LEU A 184 21.32 -1.69 19.63
CA LEU A 184 22.27 -0.72 20.17
C LEU A 184 22.90 -1.20 21.49
N SER A 185 22.17 -1.99 22.30
CA SER A 185 22.65 -2.38 23.64
C SER A 185 23.74 -3.42 23.47
N GLN A 186 23.52 -4.36 22.56
CA GLN A 186 24.53 -5.33 22.17
C GLN A 186 25.73 -4.66 21.51
N ALA A 187 25.51 -3.64 20.67
CA ALA A 187 26.61 -2.89 20.06
C ALA A 187 27.47 -2.20 21.13
N CYS A 188 26.86 -1.62 22.18
CA CYS A 188 27.58 -1.06 23.31
C CYS A 188 28.43 -2.11 24.05
N ASP A 189 27.85 -3.27 24.38
CA ASP A 189 28.57 -4.35 25.09
C ASP A 189 29.78 -4.84 24.27
N LEU A 190 29.64 -4.91 22.94
CA LEU A 190 30.71 -5.25 22.01
C LEU A 190 31.82 -4.19 21.98
N ILE A 191 31.47 -2.90 22.00
CA ILE A 191 32.45 -1.79 22.08
C ILE A 191 33.24 -1.86 23.38
N LYS A 192 32.55 -2.08 24.52
CA LYS A 192 33.17 -2.17 25.84
C LYS A 192 34.16 -3.34 25.93
N SER A 193 33.76 -4.52 25.43
CA SER A 193 34.64 -5.70 25.42
C SER A 193 35.87 -5.54 24.53
N THR A 194 35.73 -4.88 23.37
CA THR A 194 36.86 -4.62 22.45
C THR A 194 37.86 -3.62 23.03
N THR A 195 37.37 -2.60 23.74
CA THR A 195 38.23 -1.55 24.32
C THR A 195 39.05 -2.05 25.52
N ASN A 196 38.48 -2.97 26.33
CA ASN A 196 39.19 -3.57 27.46
C ASN A 196 40.44 -4.36 27.06
N ASN A 197 40.47 -4.91 25.84
CA ASN A 197 41.61 -5.71 25.35
C ASN A 197 42.78 -4.86 24.84
N ASN A 198 42.58 -3.57 24.54
CA ASN A 198 43.57 -2.70 23.88
C ASN A 198 44.10 -1.54 24.76
N SER A 199 43.75 -1.49 26.05
CA SER A 199 44.22 -0.60 27.13
C SER A 199 44.48 0.91 26.83
N THR A 200 43.66 1.78 27.45
CA THR A 200 43.99 3.01 28.23
C THR A 200 42.81 3.98 28.37
N VAL A 201 41.65 3.71 27.75
CA VAL A 201 40.43 4.48 27.99
C VAL A 201 39.31 3.53 28.41
N GLU A 202 39.03 3.47 29.71
CA GLU A 202 37.85 2.78 30.22
C GLU A 202 36.59 3.54 29.79
N ILE A 203 35.94 3.12 28.70
CA ILE A 203 34.56 3.54 28.43
C ILE A 203 33.68 2.81 29.43
N GLN A 204 33.50 3.40 30.62
CA GLN A 204 32.80 2.72 31.72
C GLN A 204 31.30 2.53 31.45
N GLN A 205 30.65 3.42 30.69
CA GLN A 205 29.20 3.42 30.50
C GLN A 205 28.80 3.99 29.12
N CYS A 206 28.06 3.23 28.30
CA CYS A 206 27.34 3.82 27.17
C CYS A 206 26.01 4.36 27.67
N TRP A 207 25.77 5.63 27.43
CA TRP A 207 24.49 6.26 27.70
C TRP A 207 23.75 6.45 26.37
N TYR A 208 22.44 6.21 26.39
CA TYR A 208 21.59 6.30 25.19
C TYR A 208 21.10 7.71 24.88
N VAL A 209 21.55 8.73 25.64
CA VAL A 209 20.92 10.04 25.68
C VAL A 209 21.48 10.96 24.58
N TYR A 210 20.59 11.45 23.72
CA TYR A 210 20.83 12.51 22.75
C TYR A 210 20.30 13.89 23.23
N PRO A 211 21.07 15.00 23.20
CA PRO A 211 22.50 15.15 23.42
C PRO A 211 22.81 15.78 24.80
N ASP A 212 23.99 15.49 25.33
CA ASP A 212 24.65 16.34 26.32
C ASP A 212 25.35 17.49 25.55
N PRO A 213 24.95 18.76 25.72
CA PRO A 213 25.35 19.87 24.84
C PRO A 213 26.84 20.26 24.95
N LYS A 214 27.62 19.59 25.79
CA LYS A 214 28.97 20.02 26.14
C LYS A 214 30.10 19.32 25.39
N GLU A 215 29.94 18.11 24.85
CA GLU A 215 31.14 17.38 24.40
C GLU A 215 31.13 16.63 23.05
N THR A 216 30.01 16.25 22.41
CA THR A 216 30.10 15.63 21.04
C THR A 216 28.77 15.61 20.29
N GLU A 217 28.84 15.75 18.96
CA GLU A 217 27.72 15.41 18.08
C GLU A 217 27.31 13.93 18.30
N TRP A 218 26.00 13.68 18.42
CA TRP A 218 25.41 12.36 18.67
C TRP A 218 25.78 11.68 20.00
N GLY A 219 26.12 12.44 21.06
CA GLY A 219 26.36 11.87 22.39
C GLY A 219 27.51 10.86 22.43
N GLY A 220 28.54 11.06 21.59
CA GLY A 220 29.72 10.21 21.49
C GLY A 220 29.66 9.14 20.40
N TRP A 221 28.49 8.91 19.81
CA TRP A 221 28.32 7.93 18.74
C TRP A 221 28.92 8.34 17.38
N SER A 222 29.28 9.61 17.20
CA SER A 222 30.02 10.08 16.03
C SER A 222 31.34 9.31 15.81
N LYS A 223 31.98 8.83 16.89
CA LYS A 223 33.18 7.98 16.83
C LYS A 223 32.89 6.55 16.36
N PHE A 224 31.62 6.13 16.41
CA PHE A 224 31.14 4.80 16.05
C PHE A 224 30.08 4.86 14.94
N GLU A 225 30.13 5.90 14.09
CA GLU A 225 29.23 6.09 12.95
C GLU A 225 28.98 4.83 12.10
N PRO A 226 30.00 4.02 11.70
CA PRO A 226 29.76 2.83 10.89
C PRO A 226 28.89 1.79 11.61
N THR A 227 28.96 1.70 12.93
CA THR A 227 28.17 0.74 13.73
C THR A 227 26.68 1.13 13.75
N ILE A 228 26.39 2.43 13.90
CA ILE A 228 25.02 2.94 13.83
C ILE A 228 24.43 2.71 12.44
N ILE A 229 25.18 3.03 11.39
CA ILE A 229 24.72 2.83 10.01
C ILE A 229 24.40 1.35 9.78
N SER A 230 25.21 0.45 10.32
CA SER A 230 24.98 -1.00 10.23
C SER A 230 23.68 -1.41 10.94
N VAL A 231 23.46 -0.95 12.17
CA VAL A 231 22.21 -1.20 12.91
C VAL A 231 20.99 -0.61 12.18
N GLN A 232 21.07 0.63 11.67
CA GLN A 232 20.00 1.27 10.90
C GLN A 232 19.63 0.48 9.64
N ARG A 233 20.61 -0.12 8.95
CA ARG A 233 20.36 -0.98 7.77
C ARG A 233 19.68 -2.29 8.15
N LEU A 234 20.04 -2.88 9.29
CA LEU A 234 19.34 -4.04 9.84
C LEU A 234 17.88 -3.70 10.20
N MET A 235 17.65 -2.53 10.82
CA MET A 235 16.29 -2.05 11.07
C MET A 235 15.52 -1.82 9.77
N LEU A 236 16.14 -1.23 8.75
CA LEU A 236 15.52 -1.04 7.44
C LEU A 236 15.07 -2.39 6.83
N LEU A 237 15.90 -3.43 6.91
CA LEU A 237 15.53 -4.77 6.42
C LEU A 237 14.32 -5.32 7.16
N PHE A 238 14.31 -5.28 8.49
CA PHE A 238 13.14 -5.73 9.25
C PHE A 238 11.91 -4.89 8.96
N LEU A 239 12.03 -3.57 8.80
CA LEU A 239 10.90 -2.70 8.50
C LEU A 239 10.26 -3.05 7.15
N VAL A 240 11.07 -3.25 6.11
CA VAL A 240 10.59 -3.68 4.79
C VAL A 240 9.85 -5.01 4.89
N MET A 241 10.40 -5.97 5.62
CA MET A 241 9.74 -7.27 5.86
C MET A 241 8.39 -7.09 6.57
N HIS A 242 8.30 -6.21 7.58
CA HIS A 242 7.04 -5.92 8.27
C HIS A 242 6.01 -5.20 7.37
N TYR A 243 6.45 -4.33 6.45
CA TYR A 243 5.54 -3.72 5.49
C TYR A 243 5.01 -4.73 4.47
N VAL A 244 5.84 -5.69 4.04
CA VAL A 244 5.39 -6.79 3.19
C VAL A 244 4.41 -7.70 3.94
N THR A 245 4.63 -7.99 5.23
CA THR A 245 3.65 -8.78 6.00
C THR A 245 2.36 -8.02 6.22
N ILE A 246 2.41 -6.69 6.41
CA ILE A 246 1.20 -5.86 6.51
C ILE A 246 0.44 -5.82 5.19
N SER A 247 1.12 -5.66 4.06
CA SER A 247 0.50 -5.57 2.74
C SER A 247 -0.28 -6.83 2.35
N LEU A 248 0.05 -8.00 2.91
CA LEU A 248 -0.70 -9.24 2.67
C LEU A 248 -2.19 -9.10 2.99
N SER A 249 -2.55 -8.40 4.07
CA SER A 249 -3.96 -8.17 4.44
C SER A 249 -4.70 -7.22 3.50
N PHE A 250 -3.97 -6.51 2.62
CA PHE A 250 -4.54 -5.62 1.60
C PHE A 250 -4.70 -6.31 0.24
N VAL A 251 -4.05 -7.46 0.01
CA VAL A 251 -4.15 -8.23 -1.25
C VAL A 251 -5.59 -8.68 -1.49
N HIS A 252 -6.22 -9.28 -0.47
CA HIS A 252 -7.62 -9.70 -0.51
C HIS A 252 -8.38 -9.01 0.62
N ARG A 253 -8.94 -7.83 0.35
CA ARG A 253 -9.61 -7.03 1.39
C ARG A 253 -10.79 -7.75 2.07
N ASP A 254 -11.53 -8.56 1.31
CA ASP A 254 -12.78 -9.17 1.76
C ASP A 254 -12.61 -10.61 2.29
N TYR A 255 -11.44 -11.22 2.08
CA TYR A 255 -11.19 -12.61 2.44
C TYR A 255 -9.92 -12.72 3.29
N LEU A 256 -9.98 -13.58 4.30
CA LEU A 256 -8.78 -13.97 5.04
C LEU A 256 -7.80 -14.70 4.13
N LEU A 257 -6.51 -14.62 4.47
CA LEU A 257 -5.44 -15.29 3.73
C LEU A 257 -5.61 -16.81 3.73
N TRP A 258 -6.24 -17.37 4.77
CA TRP A 258 -6.56 -18.80 4.84
C TRP A 258 -7.59 -19.21 3.78
N LYS A 259 -8.57 -18.35 3.49
CA LYS A 259 -9.67 -18.70 2.57
C LYS A 259 -9.31 -18.52 1.11
N ARG A 260 -8.36 -17.63 0.81
CA ARG A 260 -7.98 -17.31 -0.57
C ARG A 260 -6.47 -17.19 -0.70
N THR A 261 -5.90 -17.95 -1.62
CA THR A 261 -4.46 -18.05 -1.79
C THR A 261 -3.85 -16.77 -2.38
N ILE A 262 -2.65 -16.44 -1.90
CA ILE A 262 -1.87 -15.26 -2.31
C ILE A 262 -1.42 -15.38 -3.78
N HIS A 263 -1.16 -16.61 -4.24
CA HIS A 263 -0.68 -16.90 -5.61
C HIS A 263 -1.63 -16.46 -6.73
N LEU A 264 -2.88 -16.12 -6.40
CA LEU A 264 -3.84 -15.57 -7.35
C LEU A 264 -3.43 -14.16 -7.82
N ASN A 265 -2.74 -13.37 -6.98
CA ASN A 265 -2.22 -12.05 -7.35
C ASN A 265 -0.72 -12.15 -7.70
N LYS A 266 -0.44 -12.58 -8.94
CA LYS A 266 0.94 -12.75 -9.46
C LYS A 266 1.80 -11.48 -9.40
N PRO A 267 1.34 -10.28 -9.80
CA PRO A 267 2.18 -9.09 -9.76
C PRO A 267 2.57 -8.69 -8.33
N TYR A 268 1.65 -8.83 -7.37
CA TYR A 268 1.99 -8.63 -5.95
C TYR A 268 3.06 -9.61 -5.46
N LEU A 269 2.93 -10.89 -5.80
CA LEU A 269 3.91 -11.90 -5.38
C LEU A 269 5.31 -11.66 -5.96
N PHE A 270 5.39 -11.30 -7.24
CA PHE A 270 6.67 -10.99 -7.87
C PHE A 270 7.32 -9.73 -7.27
N THR A 271 6.54 -8.66 -7.10
CA THR A 271 7.05 -7.38 -6.56
C THR A 271 7.47 -7.49 -5.11
N SER A 272 6.71 -8.18 -4.26
CA SER A 272 7.07 -8.40 -2.85
C SER A 272 8.35 -9.22 -2.70
N LEU A 273 8.51 -10.31 -3.46
CA LEU A 273 9.75 -11.08 -3.49
C LEU A 273 10.94 -10.25 -3.99
N PHE A 274 10.74 -9.49 -5.08
CA PHE A 274 11.77 -8.60 -5.62
C PHE A 274 12.23 -7.57 -4.58
N ILE A 275 11.30 -6.91 -3.89
CA ILE A 275 11.61 -5.92 -2.84
C ILE A 275 12.44 -6.55 -1.71
N ILE A 276 12.05 -7.74 -1.23
CA ILE A 276 12.78 -8.44 -0.16
C ILE A 276 14.19 -8.79 -0.61
N LEU A 277 14.35 -9.30 -1.84
CA LEU A 277 15.67 -9.66 -2.39
C LEU A 277 16.57 -8.43 -2.57
N VAL A 278 16.04 -7.33 -3.11
CA VAL A 278 16.77 -6.07 -3.25
C VAL A 278 17.19 -5.54 -1.87
N GLN A 279 16.30 -5.60 -0.89
CA GLN A 279 16.62 -5.14 0.47
C GLN A 279 17.68 -6.01 1.15
N TRP A 280 17.58 -7.33 0.99
CA TRP A 280 18.56 -8.27 1.53
C TRP A 280 19.95 -8.06 0.89
N THR A 281 20.01 -8.00 -0.44
CA THR A 281 21.26 -7.72 -1.18
C THR A 281 21.86 -6.37 -0.78
N TYR A 282 21.04 -5.33 -0.60
CA TYR A 282 21.50 -4.02 -0.11
C TYR A 282 22.15 -4.09 1.27
N THR A 283 21.59 -4.88 2.20
CA THR A 283 22.20 -5.07 3.53
C THR A 283 23.50 -5.88 3.49
N VAL A 284 23.53 -6.96 2.71
CA VAL A 284 24.71 -7.84 2.59
C VAL A 284 25.86 -7.14 1.88
N HIS A 285 25.57 -6.39 0.81
CA HIS A 285 26.58 -5.63 0.07
C HIS A 285 27.32 -4.64 0.97
N TYR A 286 26.59 -3.93 1.83
CA TYR A 286 27.19 -2.98 2.76
C TYR A 286 28.10 -3.68 3.78
N GLU A 287 27.62 -4.77 4.38
CA GLU A 287 28.40 -5.55 5.35
C GLU A 287 29.69 -6.08 4.72
N TYR A 288 29.65 -6.55 3.47
CA TYR A 288 30.84 -7.06 2.78
C TYR A 288 31.88 -5.98 2.52
N PHE A 289 31.46 -4.82 2.00
CA PHE A 289 32.39 -3.75 1.61
C PHE A 289 33.01 -3.04 2.83
N GLU A 290 32.24 -2.82 3.90
CA GLU A 290 32.70 -2.12 5.10
C GLU A 290 33.48 -3.03 6.08
N SER A 291 33.36 -4.36 5.94
CA SER A 291 34.11 -5.33 6.76
C SER A 291 35.63 -5.23 6.61
N ILE A 292 36.10 -4.56 5.56
CA ILE A 292 37.52 -4.37 5.25
C ILE A 292 38.21 -3.41 6.25
N GLU A 293 37.45 -2.54 6.95
CA GLU A 293 38.01 -1.50 7.84
C GLU A 293 37.95 -1.81 9.36
N ASN A 294 37.89 -3.08 9.79
CA ASN A 294 37.91 -3.48 11.22
C ASN A 294 36.77 -2.91 12.10
N ASN A 295 35.63 -2.57 11.51
CA ASN A 295 34.47 -2.07 12.24
C ASN A 295 33.64 -3.19 12.91
N ILE A 296 32.77 -2.82 13.87
CA ILE A 296 31.80 -3.75 14.47
C ILE A 296 30.68 -3.98 13.45
N SER A 297 30.66 -5.18 12.90
CA SER A 297 29.84 -5.62 11.77
C SER A 297 28.53 -6.26 12.28
N ILE A 298 27.46 -6.27 11.47
CA ILE A 298 26.17 -6.93 11.79
C ILE A 298 26.38 -8.40 12.17
N SER A 299 27.36 -9.05 11.55
CA SER A 299 27.77 -10.43 11.84
C SER A 299 28.26 -10.66 13.28
N LYS A 300 28.69 -9.60 13.99
CA LYS A 300 29.09 -9.67 15.40
C LYS A 300 27.91 -9.48 16.37
N LEU A 301 26.73 -9.05 15.88
CA LEU A 301 25.53 -9.04 16.71
C LEU A 301 25.13 -10.46 17.08
N SER A 302 24.49 -10.60 18.25
CA SER A 302 24.00 -11.91 18.67
C SER A 302 22.97 -12.44 17.67
N ILE A 303 23.06 -13.74 17.38
CA ILE A 303 22.05 -14.49 16.61
C ILE A 303 20.65 -14.26 17.18
N LEU A 304 20.55 -14.02 18.49
CA LEU A 304 19.31 -13.72 19.18
C LEU A 304 18.58 -12.49 18.61
N THR A 305 19.30 -11.46 18.14
CA THR A 305 18.68 -10.29 17.53
C THR A 305 17.93 -10.66 16.24
N PHE A 306 18.52 -11.54 15.42
CA PHE A 306 17.83 -12.04 14.23
C PHE A 306 16.63 -12.91 14.60
N ILE A 307 16.77 -13.79 15.60
CA ILE A 307 15.67 -14.63 16.08
C ILE A 307 14.50 -13.75 16.55
N ILE A 308 14.75 -12.73 17.38
CA ILE A 308 13.70 -11.81 17.84
C ILE A 308 13.04 -11.11 16.67
N GLY A 309 13.81 -10.64 15.68
CA GLY A 309 13.26 -10.00 14.49
C GLY A 309 12.40 -10.93 13.63
N PHE A 310 12.77 -12.21 13.48
CA PHE A 310 11.93 -13.19 12.77
C PHE A 310 10.68 -13.58 13.56
N VAL A 311 10.79 -13.72 14.88
CA VAL A 311 9.64 -13.95 15.76
C VAL A 311 8.69 -12.77 15.73
N SER A 312 9.19 -11.54 15.69
CA SER A 312 8.35 -10.33 15.60
C SER A 312 7.56 -10.30 14.30
N LEU A 313 8.15 -10.71 13.17
CA LEU A 313 7.45 -10.83 11.89
C LEU A 313 6.25 -11.79 11.98
N PHE A 314 6.45 -12.95 12.62
CA PHE A 314 5.39 -13.93 12.81
C PHE A 314 4.28 -13.42 13.74
N LEU A 315 4.65 -12.78 14.85
CA LEU A 315 3.68 -12.19 15.77
C LEU A 315 2.86 -11.08 15.12
N VAL A 316 3.50 -10.20 14.37
CA VAL A 316 2.82 -9.13 13.62
C VAL A 316 1.87 -9.72 12.58
N PHE A 317 2.27 -10.78 11.88
CA PHE A 317 1.39 -11.48 10.96
C PHE A 317 0.12 -11.99 11.64
N ILE A 318 0.23 -12.63 12.80
CA ILE A 318 -0.94 -13.11 13.57
C ILE A 318 -1.84 -11.95 13.98
N VAL A 319 -1.27 -10.88 14.57
CA VAL A 319 -2.04 -9.71 15.01
C VAL A 319 -2.75 -9.07 13.84
N ASN A 320 -2.07 -8.90 12.70
CA ASN A 320 -2.65 -8.31 11.51
C ASN A 320 -3.80 -9.16 10.94
N GLU A 321 -3.67 -10.49 10.90
CA GLU A 321 -4.74 -11.38 10.46
C GLU A 321 -5.97 -11.31 11.41
N ILE A 322 -5.75 -11.20 12.72
CA ILE A 322 -6.83 -11.01 13.71
C ILE A 322 -7.56 -9.67 13.49
N VAL A 323 -6.80 -8.58 13.30
CA VAL A 323 -7.37 -7.24 13.05
C VAL A 323 -8.12 -7.22 11.72
N HIS A 324 -7.56 -7.86 10.68
CA HIS A 324 -8.20 -8.01 9.38
C HIS A 324 -9.49 -8.84 9.45
N TRP A 325 -9.52 -9.90 10.24
CA TRP A 325 -10.74 -10.66 10.51
C TRP A 325 -11.84 -9.78 11.12
N GLN A 326 -11.49 -8.94 12.11
CA GLN A 326 -12.43 -8.00 12.72
C GLN A 326 -12.94 -6.97 11.70
N GLU A 327 -12.03 -6.46 10.86
CA GLU A 327 -12.36 -5.53 9.77
C GLU A 327 -13.39 -6.14 8.80
N ILE A 328 -13.13 -7.36 8.30
CA ILE A 328 -14.06 -8.08 7.41
C ILE A 328 -15.42 -8.27 8.06
N ARG A 329 -15.45 -8.70 9.34
CA ARG A 329 -16.70 -8.94 10.07
C ARG A 329 -17.56 -7.68 10.16
N LEU A 330 -16.94 -6.52 10.36
CA LEU A 330 -17.64 -5.24 10.39
C LEU A 330 -18.05 -4.76 9.00
N ASN A 331 -17.20 -4.94 7.98
CA ASN A 331 -17.53 -4.61 6.59
C ASN A 331 -18.75 -5.41 6.09
N VAL A 332 -18.85 -6.69 6.43
CA VAL A 332 -20.03 -7.50 6.10
C VAL A 332 -21.31 -6.95 6.76
N ARG A 333 -21.24 -6.48 8.01
CA ARG A 333 -22.38 -5.85 8.69
C ARG A 333 -22.76 -4.52 8.02
N TYR A 334 -21.77 -3.73 7.67
CA TYR A 334 -21.97 -2.47 6.96
C TYR A 334 -22.62 -2.68 5.59
N GLN A 335 -22.14 -3.64 4.80
CA GLN A 335 -22.73 -4.01 3.51
C GLN A 335 -24.19 -4.48 3.66
N LYS A 336 -24.51 -5.28 4.70
CA LYS A 336 -25.89 -5.69 4.99
C LYS A 336 -26.79 -4.50 5.31
N ARG A 337 -26.32 -3.55 6.13
CA ARG A 337 -27.07 -2.33 6.46
C ARG A 337 -27.28 -1.46 5.22
N ALA A 338 -26.23 -1.24 4.44
CA ALA A 338 -26.33 -0.49 3.18
C ALA A 338 -27.35 -1.13 2.23
N ARG A 339 -27.35 -2.46 2.08
CA ARG A 339 -28.33 -3.17 1.23
C ARG A 339 -29.78 -2.95 1.69
N LEU A 340 -30.04 -2.91 3.00
CA LEU A 340 -31.37 -2.58 3.55
C LEU A 340 -31.77 -1.12 3.26
N ASP A 341 -30.83 -0.18 3.41
CA ASP A 341 -31.06 1.24 3.12
C ASP A 341 -31.32 1.50 1.62
N PHE A 342 -30.69 0.72 0.74
CA PHE A 342 -30.96 0.75 -0.71
C PHE A 342 -32.34 0.18 -1.04
N GLY A 343 -32.69 -0.98 -0.48
CA GLY A 343 -33.97 -1.64 -0.74
C GLY A 343 -35.18 -0.82 -0.26
N THR A 344 -35.04 -0.12 0.87
CA THR A 344 -36.11 0.71 1.44
C THR A 344 -36.37 2.00 0.65
N LYS A 345 -35.35 2.60 0.03
CA LYS A 345 -35.51 3.86 -0.73
C LYS A 345 -36.01 3.68 -2.17
N LEU A 346 -35.62 2.60 -2.84
CA LEU A 346 -36.14 2.26 -4.18
C LEU A 346 -37.54 1.63 -4.11
N GLY A 347 -37.84 0.87 -3.04
CA GLY A 347 -39.15 0.25 -2.82
C GLY A 347 -40.25 1.21 -2.34
N MET A 348 -39.92 2.38 -1.79
CA MET A 348 -40.93 3.37 -1.36
C MET A 348 -41.31 4.38 -2.46
N ASN A 349 -40.49 4.56 -3.49
CA ASN A 349 -40.66 5.60 -4.52
C ASN A 349 -40.83 5.05 -5.95
N SER A 350 -40.95 3.74 -6.13
CA SER A 350 -41.39 3.17 -7.41
C SER A 350 -42.91 3.04 -7.41
N PRO A 351 -43.65 3.74 -8.29
CA PRO A 351 -45.04 3.38 -8.53
C PRO A 351 -45.06 2.00 -9.20
N PHE A 352 -45.90 1.10 -8.71
CA PHE A 352 -46.26 -0.13 -9.42
C PHE A 352 -46.95 0.20 -10.75
#